data_AF-A0A7D5RLB4-F1
#
_entry.id   AF-A0A7D5RLB4-F1
#
_cell.length_a   1.000
_cell.length_b   1.000
_cell.length_c   1.000
_cell.angle_alpha   90.00
_cell.angle_beta   90.00
_cell.angle_gamma   90.00
#
_symmetry.space_group_name_H-M   'P 1'
#
loop_
_entity.id
_entity.type
_entity.pdbx_description
1 polymer ?
#
loop_
_entity_poly.entity_id
_entity_poly.type
_entity_poly.pdbx_seq_one_letter_code
_entity_poly.pdbx_strand_id
1 'polypeptide(L)' 'MRTTLDLPEELLQKAQRILETDTKTETIVEALKRIINLHERQKLIRFRGKIDLDIDLDAIRGRNECPG' A
#
# COMPACT_ATOMS: atom_id res chain seq x y z
N MET A 1 -10.79 -21.37 5.09
CA MET A 1 -10.97 -22.45 4.09
C MET A 1 -9.67 -23.26 4.06
N ARG A 2 -9.71 -24.60 4.07
CA ARG A 2 -8.50 -25.43 3.99
C ARG A 2 -8.29 -25.86 2.54
N THR A 3 -7.28 -25.31 1.89
CA THR A 3 -6.98 -25.55 0.47
C THR A 3 -5.60 -26.15 0.33
N THR A 4 -5.46 -27.19 -0.50
CA THR A 4 -4.15 -27.72 -0.89
C THR A 4 -3.65 -26.93 -2.08
N LEU A 5 -2.52 -26.24 -1.93
CA LEU A 5 -1.90 -25.44 -2.98
C LEU A 5 -0.43 -25.86 -3.08
N ASP A 6 0.00 -26.22 -4.29
CA ASP A 6 1.40 -26.51 -4.57
C ASP A 6 2.15 -25.19 -4.72
N LEU A 7 3.10 -24.93 -3.81
CA LEU A 7 3.86 -23.70 -3.73
C LEU A 7 5.35 -24.04 -3.77
N PRO A 8 6.14 -23.41 -4.66
CA PRO A 8 7.57 -23.63 -4.69
C PRO A 8 8.20 -23.15 -3.38
N GLU A 9 8.92 -24.04 -2.70
CA GLU A 9 9.45 -23.80 -1.36
C GLU A 9 10.44 -22.64 -1.32
N GLU A 10 11.19 -22.43 -2.40
CA GLU A 10 12.12 -21.31 -2.52
C GLU A 10 11.42 -19.95 -2.48
N LEU A 11 10.26 -19.80 -3.13
CA LEU A 11 9.49 -18.55 -3.08
C LEU A 11 8.89 -18.34 -1.70
N LEU A 12 8.45 -19.42 -1.06
CA LEU A 12 7.87 -19.37 0.27
C LEU A 12 8.91 -18.95 1.32
N GLN A 13 10.11 -19.53 1.28
CA GLN A 13 11.20 -19.13 2.19
C GLN A 13 11.62 -17.67 1.98
N LYS A 14 11.71 -17.22 0.72
CA LYS A 14 12.00 -15.81 0.42
C LYS A 14 10.91 -14.89 0.97
N ALA A 15 9.65 -15.25 0.76
CA ALA A 15 8.52 -14.48 1.28
C ALA A 15 8.51 -14.45 2.81
N GLN A 16 8.78 -15.58 3.47
CA GLN A 16 8.91 -15.65 4.93
C GLN A 16 10.01 -14.76 5.48
N ARG A 17 11.18 -14.71 4.82
CA ARG A 17 12.28 -13.80 5.22
C ARG A 17 11.93 -12.33 5.01
N ILE A 18 11.20 -11.99 3.94
CA ILE A 18 10.80 -10.61 3.65
C ILE A 18 9.68 -10.13 4.58
N LEU A 19 8.76 -11.02 4.92
CA LEU A 19 7.58 -10.74 5.73
C LEU A 19 7.83 -11.00 7.23
N GLU A 20 8.96 -11.61 7.59
CA GLU A 20 9.33 -12.00 8.95
C GLU A 20 8.22 -12.82 9.64
N THR A 21 7.69 -13.82 8.94
CA THR A 21 6.55 -14.65 9.40
C THR A 21 6.98 -16.10 9.67
N ASP A 22 6.52 -16.65 10.79
CA ASP A 22 6.88 -18.01 11.24
C ASP A 22 6.15 -19.11 10.46
N THR A 23 4.94 -18.84 9.95
CA THR A 23 4.09 -19.88 9.35
C THR A 23 3.81 -19.65 7.87
N LYS A 24 3.81 -20.75 7.11
CA LYS A 24 3.50 -20.76 5.67
C LYS A 24 2.16 -20.10 5.35
N THR A 25 1.16 -20.33 6.22
CA THR A 25 -0.19 -19.77 6.06
C THR A 25 -0.20 -18.27 6.28
N GLU A 26 0.50 -17.78 7.30
CA GLU A 26 0.57 -16.36 7.64
C GLU A 26 1.28 -15.56 6.54
N THR A 27 2.36 -16.10 5.99
CA THR A 27 3.07 -15.52 4.84
C THR A 27 2.13 -15.29 3.65
N ILE A 28 1.26 -16.27 3.35
CA ILE A 28 0.31 -16.18 2.23
C ILE A 28 -0.76 -15.13 2.52
N VAL A 29 -1.31 -15.12 3.74
CA VAL A 29 -2.33 -14.15 4.15
C VAL A 29 -1.80 -12.72 4.09
N GLU A 30 -0.60 -12.50 4.64
CA GLU A 30 0.03 -11.18 4.64
C GLU A 30 0.42 -10.74 3.23
N ALA A 31 0.94 -11.64 2.39
CA ALA A 31 1.23 -11.33 0.98
C ALA A 31 -0.04 -10.86 0.24
N LEU A 32 -1.16 -11.55 0.41
CA LEU A 32 -2.44 -11.18 -0.22
C LEU A 32 -2.96 -9.82 0.28
N LYS A 33 -2.95 -9.59 1.61
CA LYS A 33 -3.32 -8.28 2.17
C LYS A 33 -2.45 -7.17 1.61
N ARG A 34 -1.14 -7.40 1.48
CA ARG A 34 -0.19 -6.40 0.97
C ARG A 34 -0.47 -6.03 -0.48
N ILE A 35 -0.81 -7.01 -1.32
CA ILE A 35 -1.20 -6.78 -2.72
C ILE A 35 -2.48 -5.97 -2.82
N ILE A 36 -3.49 -6.27 -1.99
CA ILE A 36 -4.75 -5.52 -1.94
C ILE A 36 -4.49 -4.07 -1.52
N ASN A 37 -3.78 -3.86 -0.41
CA ASN A 37 -3.41 -2.52 0.09
C ASN A 37 -2.62 -1.71 -0.95
N LEU A 38 -1.69 -2.36 -1.67
CA LEU A 38 -0.92 -1.72 -2.72
C LEU A 38 -1.80 -1.27 -3.89
N HIS A 39 -2.79 -2.08 -4.29
CA HIS A 39 -3.76 -1.70 -5.32
C HIS A 39 -4.70 -0.58 -4.87
N GLU A 40 -5.18 -0.60 -3.62
CA GLU A 40 -6.01 0.47 -3.08
C GLU A 40 -5.23 1.79 -2.99
N ARG A 41 -3.98 1.75 -2.52
CA ARG A 41 -3.09 2.91 -2.52
C ARG A 41 -2.84 3.43 -3.93
N GLN A 42 -2.62 2.54 -4.90
CA GLN A 42 -2.49 2.95 -6.30
C GLN A 42 -3.79 3.55 -6.86
N LYS A 43 -4.97 3.05 -6.48
CA LYS A 43 -6.24 3.69 -6.83
C LYS A 43 -6.31 5.11 -6.29
N LEU A 44 -6.00 5.31 -5.01
CA LEU A 44 -5.93 6.64 -4.38
C LEU A 44 -4.94 7.58 -5.09
N ILE A 45 -3.76 7.07 -5.49
CA ILE A 45 -2.79 7.84 -6.26
C ILE A 45 -3.31 8.13 -7.68
N ARG A 46 -4.05 7.23 -8.32
CA ARG A 46 -4.71 7.50 -9.62
C ARG A 46 -5.81 8.57 -9.52
N PHE A 47 -6.40 8.76 -8.34
CA PHE A 47 -7.30 9.89 -8.09
C PHE A 47 -6.53 11.20 -7.90
N ARG A 48 -5.24 11.14 -7.53
CA ARG A 48 -4.33 12.29 -7.44
C ARG A 48 -3.99 12.79 -8.85
N GLY A 49 -4.73 13.78 -9.33
CA GLY A 49 -4.65 14.33 -10.69
C GLY A 49 -5.91 14.15 -11.53
N LYS A 50 -6.92 13.41 -11.04
CA LYS A 50 -8.27 13.37 -11.65
C LYS A 50 -9.29 14.17 -10.86
N ILE A 51 -9.04 14.33 -9.55
CA ILE A 51 -9.73 15.34 -8.75
C ILE A 51 -8.91 16.61 -8.90
N ASP A 52 -9.46 17.57 -9.64
CA ASP A 52 -8.98 18.95 -9.68
C ASP A 52 -9.23 19.54 -8.29
N LEU A 53 -8.26 19.34 -7.38
CA LEU A 53 -8.26 20.04 -6.10
C LEU A 53 -7.79 21.46 -6.41
N ASP A 54 -8.71 22.30 -6.88
CA ASP A 54 -8.58 23.75 -6.90
C ASP A 54 -8.59 24.25 -5.45
N ILE A 55 -7.46 24.02 -4.78
CA ILE A 55 -7.21 24.44 -3.42
C ILE A 55 -5.97 25.30 -3.45
N ASP A 56 -6.16 26.60 -3.21
CA ASP A 56 -5.08 27.54 -2.97
C ASP A 56 -4.37 27.17 -1.66
N LEU A 57 -3.29 26.38 -1.80
CA LEU A 57 -2.45 25.94 -0.71
C LEU A 57 -1.72 27.10 -0.02
N ASP A 58 -1.64 28.27 -0.64
CA ASP A 58 -1.00 29.46 -0.07
C ASP A 58 -1.95 30.26 0.83
N ALA A 59 -3.24 30.29 0.49
CA ALA A 59 -4.30 30.81 1.37
C ALA A 59 -4.44 29.99 2.65
N ILE A 60 -4.40 28.64 2.55
CA ILE A 60 -4.53 27.75 3.72
C ILE A 60 -3.30 27.80 4.62
N ARG A 61 -2.12 28.02 4.04
CA ARG A 61 -0.85 28.06 4.79
C ARG A 61 -0.52 29.44 5.36
N GLY A 62 -1.41 30.43 5.20
CA GLY A 62 -1.20 31.78 5.74
C GLY A 62 0.01 32.49 5.13
N ARG A 63 0.45 32.09 3.92
CA ARG A 63 1.63 32.71 3.27
C ARG A 63 1.30 34.03 2.58
N ASN A 64 0.02 34.38 2.50
CA ASN A 64 -0.47 35.66 1.96
C ASN A 64 -0.52 36.81 2.98
N GLU A 65 -0.13 36.58 4.24
CA GLU A 65 -0.19 37.59 5.31
C GLU A 65 1.19 37.88 5.91
N CYS A 66 2.13 38.33 5.08
CA CYS A 66 3.30 39.06 5.55
C CYS A 66 3.40 40.39 4.81
N PRO A 67 2.85 41.49 5.35
CA PRO A 67 3.22 42.83 4.92
C PRO A 67 4.59 43.16 5.53
N GLY A 68 5.61 43.32 4.67
CA GLY A 68 6.89 43.95 4.99
C GLY A 68 7.03 45.24 4.20
#